data_AF-A0A832B511-F1
#
_entry.id   AF-A0A832B511-F1
#
_cell.length_a   1.000
_cell.length_b   1.000
_cell.length_c   1.000
_cell.angle_alpha   90.00
_cell.angle_beta   90.00
_cell.angle_gamma   90.00
#
_symmetry.space_group_name_H-M   'P 1'
#
loop_
_entity.id
_entity.type
_entity.pdbx_description
1 polymer ?
#
loop_
_entity_poly.entity_id
_entity_poly.type
_entity_poly.pdbx_seq_one_letter_code
_entity_poly.pdbx_strand_id
1 'polypeptide(L)'
;VSGLVTVAGKSWTVEQVRPYVDRLVECFGPKRLVFGSDWPVCTAEASFADVVGLATATLASLSGTELDDVLSANAYRAYARCARPGGARPGGARPGGARPGRARPGRARPRSA
;
A
#
# COMPACT_ATOMS: atom_id res chain seq x y z
N VAL A 1 0.44 -10.95 9.73
CA VAL A 1 1.55 -11.89 9.97
C VAL A 1 2.81 -11.25 9.41
N SER A 2 3.65 -10.67 10.28
CA SER A 2 4.88 -9.93 9.92
C SER A 2 5.87 -10.01 11.08
N GLY A 3 7.18 -9.93 10.80
CA GLY A 3 8.24 -9.82 11.82
C GLY A 3 8.50 -11.08 12.67
N LEU A 4 7.93 -12.24 12.33
CA LEU A 4 8.12 -13.46 13.15
C LEU A 4 9.56 -13.99 13.07
N VAL A 5 10.21 -13.82 11.92
CA VAL A 5 11.58 -14.27 11.68
C VAL A 5 12.61 -13.44 12.44
N THR A 6 12.40 -12.12 12.53
CA THR A 6 13.31 -11.21 13.23
C THR A 6 13.29 -11.41 14.75
N VAL A 7 12.17 -11.86 15.30
CA VAL A 7 12.04 -12.21 16.72
C VAL A 7 12.60 -13.61 17.03
N ALA A 8 12.53 -14.55 16.07
CA ALA A 8 13.00 -15.92 16.25
C ALA A 8 14.54 -16.07 16.11
N GLY A 9 15.21 -15.16 15.41
CA GLY A 9 16.67 -15.15 15.20
C GLY A 9 17.17 -16.21 14.20
N LYS A 10 18.48 -16.24 13.92
CA LYS A 10 19.12 -16.89 12.74
C LYS A 10 18.86 -18.37 12.49
N SER A 11 18.32 -19.09 13.46
CA SER A 11 18.09 -20.54 13.39
C SER A 11 16.61 -20.89 13.48
N TRP A 12 15.74 -19.97 13.05
CA TRP A 12 14.31 -20.19 12.99
C TRP A 12 13.96 -21.38 12.07
N THR A 13 12.93 -22.14 12.44
CA THR A 13 12.32 -23.17 11.59
C THR A 13 10.83 -22.92 11.43
N VAL A 14 10.22 -23.54 10.41
CA VAL A 14 8.78 -23.45 10.18
C VAL A 14 8.00 -23.94 11.40
N GLU A 15 8.47 -25.01 12.04
CA GLU A 15 7.85 -25.64 13.21
C GLU A 15 7.87 -24.73 14.44
N GLN A 16 8.90 -23.90 14.59
CA GLN A 16 8.98 -22.94 15.68
C GLN A 16 8.02 -21.76 15.48
N VAL A 17 7.79 -21.36 14.22
CA VAL A 17 6.93 -20.21 13.90
C VAL A 17 5.46 -20.60 13.79
N ARG A 18 5.17 -21.83 13.33
CA ARG A 18 3.81 -22.34 13.08
C ARG A 18 2.84 -22.14 14.26
N PRO A 19 3.18 -22.45 15.53
CA PRO A 19 2.26 -22.28 16.65
C PRO A 19 1.74 -20.84 16.82
N TYR A 20 2.56 -19.85 16.50
CA TYR A 20 2.16 -18.44 16.57
C TYR A 20 1.21 -18.07 15.43
N VAL A 21 1.47 -18.56 14.21
CA VAL A 21 0.59 -18.35 13.06
C VAL A 21 -0.74 -19.04 13.28
N ASP A 22 -0.73 -20.28 13.77
CA ASP A 22 -1.94 -21.03 14.11
C ASP A 22 -2.77 -20.29 15.15
N ARG A 23 -2.12 -19.75 16.19
CA ARG A 23 -2.82 -18.97 17.22
C ARG A 23 -3.42 -17.68 16.65
N LEU A 24 -2.74 -17.00 15.72
CA LEU A 24 -3.28 -15.83 15.03
C LEU A 24 -4.52 -16.19 14.19
N VAL A 25 -4.45 -17.31 13.45
CA VAL A 25 -5.59 -17.81 12.67
C VAL A 25 -6.76 -18.15 13.58
N GLU A 26 -6.53 -18.83 14.70
CA GLU A 26 -7.57 -19.17 15.67
C GLU A 26 -8.21 -17.92 16.31
N CYS A 27 -7.40 -16.94 16.73
CA CYS A 27 -7.90 -15.74 17.42
C CYS A 27 -8.65 -14.79 16.48
N PHE A 28 -8.10 -14.55 15.29
CA PHE A 28 -8.58 -13.50 14.40
C PHE A 28 -9.39 -14.04 13.23
N GLY A 29 -9.15 -15.28 12.81
CA GLY A 29 -9.68 -15.83 11.58
C GLY A 29 -8.96 -15.27 10.34
N PRO A 30 -8.95 -16.03 9.22
CA PRO A 30 -8.18 -15.69 8.03
C PRO A 30 -8.62 -14.36 7.40
N LYS A 31 -9.90 -13.96 7.51
CA LYS A 31 -10.43 -12.70 6.95
C LYS A 31 -9.95 -11.41 7.64
N ARG A 32 -9.18 -11.53 8.72
CA ARG A 32 -8.64 -10.37 9.47
C ARG A 32 -7.13 -10.37 9.56
N LEU A 33 -6.44 -11.31 8.89
CA LEU A 33 -4.99 -11.35 8.84
C LEU A 33 -4.49 -10.76 7.52
N VAL A 34 -3.35 -10.07 7.59
CA VAL A 34 -2.64 -9.53 6.43
C VAL A 34 -1.19 -9.98 6.48
N PHE A 35 -0.66 -10.55 5.40
CA PHE A 35 0.77 -10.83 5.28
C PHE A 35 1.59 -9.55 5.15
N GLY A 36 2.74 -9.51 5.82
CA GLY A 36 3.76 -8.48 5.67
C GLY A 36 5.13 -9.11 5.87
N SER A 37 6.08 -8.81 4.98
CA SER A 37 7.41 -9.42 5.05
C SER A 37 8.34 -8.76 6.06
N ASP A 38 8.01 -7.53 6.50
CA ASP A 38 8.91 -6.65 7.25
C ASP A 38 10.22 -6.32 6.49
N TRP A 39 10.17 -6.32 5.15
CA TRP A 39 11.32 -5.88 4.36
C TRP A 39 11.56 -4.36 4.52
N PRO A 40 12.81 -3.89 4.69
CA PRO A 40 14.08 -4.65 4.62
C PRO A 40 14.56 -5.23 5.95
N VAL A 41 13.86 -5.00 7.07
CA VAL A 41 14.28 -5.44 8.41
C VAL A 41 14.48 -6.96 8.47
N CYS A 42 13.64 -7.74 7.78
CA CYS A 42 13.77 -9.19 7.72
C CYS A 42 15.13 -9.69 7.20
N THR A 43 15.86 -8.87 6.42
CA THR A 43 17.12 -9.27 5.76
C THR A 43 18.27 -9.56 6.73
N ALA A 44 18.15 -9.17 8.00
CA ALA A 44 19.09 -9.59 9.03
C ALA A 44 19.10 -11.11 9.26
N GLU A 45 17.95 -11.76 9.05
CA GLU A 45 17.67 -13.12 9.48
C GLU A 45 17.12 -14.04 8.37
N ALA A 46 16.60 -13.48 7.26
CA ALA A 46 16.04 -14.23 6.14
C ALA A 46 15.95 -13.42 4.83
N SER A 47 16.01 -14.11 3.69
CA SER A 47 15.69 -13.47 2.40
C SER A 47 14.18 -13.23 2.28
N PHE A 48 13.77 -12.34 1.38
CA PHE A 48 12.34 -12.13 1.10
C PHE A 48 11.65 -13.43 0.66
N ALA A 49 12.33 -14.27 -0.15
CA ALA A 49 11.80 -15.55 -0.59
C ALA A 49 11.57 -16.51 0.59
N ASP A 50 12.49 -16.54 1.56
CA ASP A 50 12.34 -17.37 2.77
C ASP A 50 11.12 -16.93 3.59
N VAL A 51 10.90 -15.62 3.75
CA VAL A 51 9.75 -15.09 4.49
C VAL A 51 8.43 -15.43 3.80
N VAL A 52 8.38 -15.34 2.47
CA VAL A 52 7.21 -15.76 1.69
C VAL A 52 6.98 -17.27 1.83
N GLY A 53 8.04 -18.08 1.70
CA GLY A 53 7.96 -19.54 1.86
C GLY A 53 7.51 -19.97 3.25
N LEU A 54 8.00 -19.29 4.30
CA LEU A 54 7.56 -19.51 5.67
C LEU A 54 6.07 -19.18 5.85
N ALA A 55 5.62 -18.04 5.33
CA ALA A 55 4.22 -17.64 5.43
C ALA A 55 3.29 -18.63 4.72
N THR A 56 3.63 -19.07 3.50
CA THR A 56 2.82 -20.06 2.77
C THR A 56 2.84 -21.43 3.45
N ALA A 57 3.98 -21.87 3.97
CA ALA A 57 4.10 -23.15 4.68
C ALA A 57 3.31 -23.18 6.00
N THR A 58 3.34 -22.09 6.76
CA THR A 58 2.60 -21.98 8.03
C THR A 58 1.09 -21.84 7.82
N LEU A 59 0.66 -21.21 6.72
CA LEU A 59 -0.75 -21.03 6.35
C LEU A 59 -1.33 -22.16 5.47
N ALA A 60 -0.57 -23.22 5.20
CA ALA A 60 -0.95 -24.28 4.27
C ALA A 60 -2.23 -25.06 4.63
N SER A 61 -2.73 -24.93 5.87
CA SER A 61 -4.00 -25.53 6.30
C SER A 61 -5.23 -24.71 5.91
N LEU A 62 -5.05 -23.46 5.47
CA LEU A 62 -6.14 -22.62 4.98
C LEU A 62 -6.59 -23.08 3.60
N SER A 63 -7.87 -22.88 3.28
CA SER A 63 -8.34 -23.03 1.91
C SER A 63 -7.68 -21.99 0.98
N GLY A 64 -7.67 -22.26 -0.33
CA GLY A 64 -7.06 -21.35 -1.31
C GLY A 64 -7.63 -19.92 -1.23
N THR A 65 -8.94 -19.78 -1.03
CA THR A 65 -9.59 -18.47 -0.88
C THR A 65 -9.22 -17.76 0.41
N GLU A 66 -9.04 -18.49 1.51
CA GLU A 66 -8.57 -17.93 2.77
C GLU A 66 -7.10 -17.51 2.70
N LEU A 67 -6.27 -18.27 1.99
CA LEU A 67 -4.88 -17.90 1.75
C LEU A 67 -4.80 -16.62 0.91
N ASP A 68 -5.60 -16.51 -0.16
CA ASP A 68 -5.69 -15.30 -0.99
C ASP A 68 -6.18 -14.08 -0.19
N ASP A 69 -7.12 -14.29 0.73
CA ASP A 69 -7.58 -13.26 1.66
C ASP A 69 -6.40 -12.74 2.50
N VAL A 70 -5.61 -13.63 3.11
CA VAL A 70 -4.48 -13.25 3.96
C VAL A 70 -3.34 -12.60 3.17
N LEU A 71 -3.02 -13.11 1.99
CA LEU A 71 -1.89 -12.65 1.18
C LEU A 71 -2.17 -11.33 0.44
N SER A 72 -3.43 -10.99 0.18
CA SER A 72 -3.75 -9.81 -0.64
C SER A 72 -5.08 -9.15 -0.28
N ALA A 73 -6.21 -9.87 -0.32
CA ALA A 73 -7.51 -9.22 -0.37
C ALA A 73 -7.83 -8.45 0.91
N ASN A 74 -7.40 -8.93 2.08
CA ASN A 74 -7.59 -8.24 3.35
C ASN A 74 -6.81 -6.91 3.40
N ALA A 75 -5.60 -6.87 2.86
CA ALA A 75 -4.81 -5.64 2.77
C ALA A 75 -5.55 -4.60 1.92
N TYR A 76 -6.10 -5.01 0.78
CA TYR A 76 -6.89 -4.12 -0.08
C TYR A 76 -8.13 -3.59 0.67
N ARG A 77 -8.91 -4.46 1.31
CA ARG A 77 -10.12 -4.05 2.08
C ARG A 77 -9.80 -3.10 3.24
N ALA A 78 -8.66 -3.29 3.89
CA ALA A 78 -8.22 -2.48 5.02
C ALA A 78 -7.66 -1.12 4.57
N TYR A 79 -6.77 -1.10 3.59
CA TYR A 79 -6.00 0.09 3.22
C TYR A 79 -6.64 0.93 2.11
N ALA A 80 -7.43 0.34 1.20
CA ALA A 80 -8.05 1.08 0.10
C ALA A 80 -9.07 2.14 0.57
N ARG A 81 -9.58 2.02 1.80
CA ARG A 81 -10.48 3.02 2.40
C ARG A 81 -9.78 4.23 3.01
N CYS A 82 -8.44 4.21 3.13
CA CYS A 82 -7.65 5.36 3.56
C CYS A 82 -7.24 6.30 2.42
N ALA A 83 -7.44 5.90 1.15
CA ALA A 83 -7.39 6.83 0.04
C ALA A 83 -8.69 7.64 0.02
N ARG A 84 -8.73 8.76 0.76
CA ARG A 84 -9.79 9.76 0.59
C ARG A 84 -9.77 10.14 -0.91
N PRO A 85 -10.84 9.92 -1.69
CA PRO A 85 -10.93 10.58 -2.98
C PRO A 85 -10.84 12.07 -2.66
N GLY A 86 -9.91 12.77 -3.30
CA GLY A 86 -9.82 14.22 -3.17
C GLY A 86 -11.23 14.77 -3.35
N GLY A 87 -11.81 15.30 -2.27
CA GLY A 87 -13.14 15.85 -2.29
C GLY A 87 -13.12 16.98 -3.31
N ALA A 88 -13.70 16.73 -4.49
CA ALA A 88 -13.97 17.78 -5.43
C ALA A 88 -14.78 18.83 -4.68
N ARG A 89 -14.19 20.00 -4.43
CA ARG A 89 -14.92 21.14 -3.88
C ARG A 89 -16.08 21.43 -4.84
N PRO A 90 -17.34 21.29 -4.45
CA PRO A 90 -18.43 21.82 -5.24
C PRO A 90 -18.46 23.33 -4.99
N GLY A 91 -18.25 24.14 -6.03
CA GLY A 91 -18.47 25.58 -5.96
C GLY A 91 -17.29 26.40 -6.45
N GLY A 92 -17.32 26.74 -7.73
CA GLY A 92 -16.38 27.68 -8.33
C GLY A 92 -16.63 27.90 -9.82
N ALA A 93 -17.89 27.88 -10.28
CA ALA A 93 -18.21 28.47 -11.56
C ALA A 93 -17.81 29.95 -11.48
N ARG A 94 -16.76 30.36 -12.21
CA ARG A 94 -16.48 31.77 -12.47
C ARG A 94 -17.29 32.17 -13.71
N PRO A 95 -18.34 32.99 -13.58
CA PRO A 95 -18.98 33.59 -14.74
C PRO A 95 -18.04 34.65 -15.32
N GLY A 96 -18.12 34.83 -16.63
CA GLY A 96 -17.19 35.64 -17.41
C GLY A 96 -17.12 37.11 -16.99
N GLY A 97 -15.93 37.68 -17.18
CA GLY A 97 -15.71 39.11 -17.26
C GLY A 97 -14.83 39.39 -18.47
N ALA A 98 -15.47 39.68 -19.61
CA ALA A 98 -14.79 40.21 -20.79
C ALA A 98 -14.03 41.49 -20.38
N ARG A 99 -12.74 41.56 -20.68
CA ARG A 99 -11.95 42.78 -20.51
C ARG A 99 -12.13 43.66 -21.75
N PRO A 100 -12.63 44.91 -21.65
CA PRO A 100 -12.64 45.83 -22.76
C PRO A 100 -11.20 46.26 -23.10
N GLY A 101 -10.88 46.23 -24.39
CA GLY A 101 -9.58 46.62 -24.92
C GLY A 101 -9.23 48.06 -24.59
N ARG A 102 -8.02 48.27 -24.06
CA ARG A 102 -7.41 49.60 -23.97
C ARG A 102 -6.53 49.80 -25.20
N ALA A 103 -7.01 50.61 -26.13
CA ALA A 103 -6.25 51.10 -27.26
C ALA A 103 -4.95 51.79 -26.78
N ARG A 104 -3.81 51.41 -27.36
CA ARG A 104 -2.55 52.17 -27.25
C ARG A 104 -2.40 53.05 -28.49
N PRO A 105 -2.26 54.38 -28.36
CA PRO A 105 -1.99 55.24 -29.49
C PRO A 105 -0.54 55.06 -29.96
N GLY A 106 -0.37 55.03 -31.28
CA GLY A 106 0.90 54.75 -31.94
C GLY A 106 1.95 55.84 -31.77
N ARG A 107 3.21 55.47 -31.99
CA ARG A 107 4.24 56.41 -32.42
C ARG A 107 5.19 55.76 -33.43
N ALA A 108 5.24 56.45 -34.56
CA ALA A 108 6.11 56.46 -35.72
C ALA A 108 7.44 55.66 -35.67
N ARG A 109 7.66 54.94 -36.76
CA ARG A 109 8.99 54.58 -37.30
C ARG A 109 9.79 55.83 -37.68
N PRO A 110 11.11 55.76 -37.59
CA PRO A 110 11.98 56.29 -38.63
C PRO A 110 12.61 55.16 -39.45
N ARG A 111 12.77 55.41 -40.74
CA ARG A 111 13.41 54.57 -41.74
C ARG A 111 14.88 55.02 -41.90
N SER A 112 15.72 54.01 -42.18
CA SER A 112 16.94 54.04 -43.02
C SER A 112 18.24 54.61 -42.45
N ALA A 113 19.29 53.77 -42.49
CA ALA A 113 20.43 53.96 -43.40
C ALA A 113 20.78 52.58 -44.00
#